data_AF-A0A7S4PS41-F1
#
_entry.id   AF-A0A7S4PS41-F1
#
_cell.length_a   1.000
_cell.length_b   1.000
_cell.length_c   1.000
_cell.angle_alpha   90.00
_cell.angle_beta   90.00
_cell.angle_gamma   90.00
#
_symmetry.space_group_name_H-M   'P 1'
#
loop_
_entity.id
_entity.type
_entity.pdbx_description
1 polymer ?
#
loop_
_entity_poly.entity_id
_entity_poly.type
_entity_poly.pdbx_seq_one_letter_code
_entity_poly.pdbx_strand_id
1 'polypeptide(L)'
;SRRDLGRDKFLERVWAWKAEKGGYITQQLRRLGASADWSRERFTMDPGLSAAVAEAFVRLHDRGLVYRGEYMVNWSPNLGTAVSDLEVEYAEETGKLYYFRYRLEGGGPDDFLPVATTRPETILGDTAVCVHPEDPRYQKYVGRRVVVPFQGGRTIPVIADEYVDREFGTGCLKITPGHDPNDYEIGKRHGLPVISIMNRDGTLNDKAGPTFAGLDRFEART
;
A
#
# COMPACT_ATOMS: atom_id res chain seq x y z
N SER A 1 1.32 22.92 -13.65
CA SER A 1 0.81 21.78 -12.84
C SER A 1 0.74 22.20 -11.37
N ARG A 2 0.05 21.45 -10.47
CA ARG A 2 0.05 21.69 -9.01
C ARG A 2 1.48 21.83 -8.44
N ARG A 3 2.42 21.05 -8.98
CA ARG A 3 3.81 20.98 -8.50
C ARG A 3 4.62 22.20 -8.94
N ASP A 4 4.34 22.77 -10.11
CA ASP A 4 5.12 23.89 -10.69
C ASP A 4 4.85 25.23 -9.99
N LEU A 5 3.69 25.37 -9.33
CA LEU A 5 3.31 26.60 -8.62
C LEU A 5 4.10 26.81 -7.32
N GLY A 6 4.65 25.74 -6.73
CA GLY A 6 5.19 25.75 -5.38
C GLY A 6 4.10 25.82 -4.30
N ARG A 7 4.48 25.51 -3.06
CA ARG A 7 3.54 25.37 -1.93
C ARG A 7 2.76 26.66 -1.66
N ASP A 8 3.45 27.79 -1.58
CA ASP A 8 2.84 29.04 -1.09
C ASP A 8 1.81 29.59 -2.09
N LYS A 9 2.18 29.69 -3.37
CA LYS A 9 1.24 30.13 -4.43
C LYS A 9 0.07 29.16 -4.59
N PHE A 10 0.31 27.86 -4.40
CA PHE A 10 -0.78 26.89 -4.41
C PHE A 10 -1.75 27.12 -3.25
N LEU A 11 -1.24 27.36 -2.04
CA LEU A 11 -2.09 27.67 -0.87
C LEU A 11 -2.89 28.97 -1.07
N GLU A 12 -2.27 30.01 -1.61
CA GLU A 12 -2.98 31.26 -1.97
C GLU A 12 -4.14 30.97 -2.93
N ARG A 13 -3.91 30.14 -3.96
CA ARG A 13 -4.96 29.76 -4.92
C ARG A 13 -6.09 28.97 -4.26
N VAL A 14 -5.78 28.06 -3.34
CA VAL A 14 -6.78 27.29 -2.58
C VAL A 14 -7.63 28.21 -1.71
N TRP A 15 -7.03 29.18 -1.02
CA TRP A 15 -7.77 30.15 -0.22
C TRP A 15 -8.61 31.09 -1.08
N ALA A 16 -8.11 31.53 -2.24
CA ALA A 16 -8.90 32.31 -3.19
C ALA A 16 -10.12 31.53 -3.69
N TRP A 17 -9.94 30.24 -4.02
CA TRP A 17 -11.04 29.35 -4.39
C TRP A 17 -12.05 29.17 -3.26
N LYS A 18 -11.58 28.99 -2.01
CA LYS A 18 -12.46 28.91 -0.83
C LYS A 18 -13.25 30.18 -0.63
N ALA A 19 -12.64 31.36 -0.83
CA ALA A 19 -13.34 32.64 -0.71
C ALA A 19 -14.42 32.79 -1.79
N GLU A 20 -14.10 32.42 -3.03
CA GLU A 20 -15.03 32.47 -4.16
C GLU A 20 -16.20 31.49 -3.98
N LYS A 21 -15.93 30.24 -3.59
CA LYS A 21 -16.95 29.17 -3.56
C LYS A 21 -17.61 28.98 -2.20
N GLY A 22 -16.93 29.29 -1.10
CA GLY A 22 -17.40 29.00 0.26
C GLY A 22 -18.70 29.73 0.62
N GLY A 23 -18.91 30.93 0.09
CA GLY A 23 -20.14 31.69 0.30
C GLY A 23 -21.35 31.15 -0.47
N TYR A 24 -21.15 30.38 -1.54
CA TYR A 24 -22.28 29.87 -2.33
C TYR A 24 -23.11 28.85 -1.56
N ILE A 25 -22.45 27.96 -0.83
CA ILE A 25 -23.13 26.93 -0.03
C ILE A 25 -24.02 27.60 1.03
N THR A 26 -23.49 28.60 1.75
CA THR A 26 -24.26 29.29 2.80
C THR A 26 -25.38 30.16 2.22
N GLN A 27 -25.17 30.81 1.07
CA GLN A 27 -26.23 31.53 0.35
C GLN A 27 -27.36 30.60 -0.11
N GLN A 28 -27.03 29.42 -0.63
CA GLN A 28 -28.02 28.41 -1.02
C GLN A 28 -28.86 27.97 0.19
N LEU A 29 -28.23 27.65 1.32
CA LEU A 29 -28.93 27.27 2.55
C LEU A 29 -29.85 28.38 3.07
N ARG A 30 -29.41 29.64 3.04
CA ARG A 30 -30.25 30.79 3.42
C ARG A 30 -31.45 30.95 2.48
N ARG A 31 -31.24 30.77 1.18
CA ARG A 31 -32.33 30.84 0.18
C ARG A 31 -33.35 29.71 0.37
N LEU A 32 -32.93 28.55 0.86
CA LEU A 32 -33.81 27.45 1.26
C LEU A 32 -34.55 27.69 2.59
N GLY A 33 -34.25 28.79 3.30
CA GLY A 33 -34.91 29.14 4.56
C GLY A 33 -34.27 28.51 5.80
N ALA A 34 -33.02 28.06 5.74
CA ALA A 34 -32.34 27.49 6.91
C ALA A 34 -32.20 28.54 8.04
N SER A 35 -32.78 28.23 9.20
CA SER A 35 -32.81 29.07 10.41
C SER A 35 -31.59 28.89 11.33
N ALA A 36 -30.42 28.59 10.75
CA ALA A 36 -29.19 28.40 11.51
C ALA A 36 -28.70 29.71 12.17
N ASP A 37 -27.94 29.59 13.27
CA ASP A 37 -27.27 30.75 13.87
C ASP A 37 -26.03 31.15 13.05
N TRP A 38 -26.30 31.96 12.02
CA TRP A 38 -25.30 32.46 11.10
C TRP A 38 -24.24 33.37 11.73
N SER A 39 -24.49 33.91 12.94
CA SER A 39 -23.47 34.70 13.66
C SER A 39 -22.32 33.83 14.17
N ARG A 40 -22.57 32.51 14.28
CA ARG A 40 -21.61 31.49 14.73
C ARG A 40 -21.12 30.60 13.60
N GLU A 41 -21.19 31.06 12.36
CA GLU A 41 -20.62 30.34 11.23
C GLU A 41 -19.12 30.06 11.50
N ARG A 42 -18.70 28.82 11.22
CA ARG A 42 -17.34 28.32 11.43
C ARG A 42 -16.87 27.56 10.21
N PHE A 43 -15.55 27.52 10.05
CA PHE A 43 -14.89 26.80 8.97
C PHE A 43 -13.75 25.98 9.56
N THR A 44 -13.60 24.73 9.11
CA THR A 44 -12.68 23.76 9.75
C THR A 44 -11.23 24.24 9.88
N MET A 45 -10.78 25.15 9.01
CA MET A 45 -9.44 25.75 9.08
C MET A 45 -9.45 27.21 9.58
N ASP A 46 -10.52 27.66 10.25
CA ASP A 46 -10.51 28.95 10.94
C ASP A 46 -9.57 28.89 12.17
N PRO A 47 -9.11 30.04 12.70
CA PRO A 47 -8.15 30.06 13.81
C PRO A 47 -8.65 29.33 15.07
N GLY A 48 -9.95 29.38 15.36
CA GLY A 48 -10.54 28.77 16.55
C GLY A 48 -10.58 27.24 16.44
N LEU A 49 -11.09 26.72 15.32
CA LEU A 49 -11.15 25.28 15.10
C LEU A 49 -9.76 24.67 14.87
N SER A 50 -8.85 25.39 14.22
CA SER A 50 -7.45 24.94 14.06
C SER A 50 -6.74 24.82 15.42
N ALA A 51 -6.96 25.77 16.34
CA ALA A 51 -6.43 25.68 17.70
C ALA A 51 -7.04 24.49 18.48
N ALA A 52 -8.34 24.23 18.32
CA ALA A 52 -8.99 23.09 18.95
C ALA A 52 -8.44 21.74 18.44
N VAL A 53 -8.18 21.60 17.14
CA VAL A 53 -7.56 20.39 16.57
C VAL A 53 -6.14 20.20 17.09
N ALA A 54 -5.34 21.28 17.17
CA ALA A 54 -3.98 21.21 17.68
C ALA A 54 -3.95 20.77 19.16
N GLU A 55 -4.84 21.32 19.97
CA GLU A 55 -4.99 20.94 21.38
C GLU A 55 -5.42 19.48 21.52
N ALA A 56 -6.42 19.04 20.77
CA ALA A 56 -6.87 17.64 20.78
C ALA A 56 -5.73 16.68 20.40
N PHE A 57 -4.94 17.01 19.39
CA PHE A 57 -3.78 16.22 18.99
C PHE A 57 -2.75 16.09 20.12
N VAL A 58 -2.37 17.22 20.76
CA VAL A 58 -1.42 17.23 21.88
C VAL A 58 -1.95 16.40 23.04
N ARG A 59 -3.23 16.56 23.40
CA ARG A 59 -3.86 15.79 24.48
C ARG A 59 -3.86 14.29 24.21
N LEU A 60 -4.11 13.87 22.98
CA LEU A 60 -4.09 12.46 22.60
C LEU A 60 -2.66 11.90 22.60
N HIS A 61 -1.68 12.70 22.18
CA HIS A 61 -0.26 12.37 22.26
C HIS A 61 0.21 12.21 23.72
N ASP A 62 -0.12 13.15 24.61
CA ASP A 62 0.26 13.11 26.02
C ASP A 62 -0.34 11.90 26.76
N ARG A 63 -1.47 11.38 26.25
CA ARG A 63 -2.10 10.14 26.74
C ARG A 63 -1.51 8.86 26.13
N GLY A 64 -0.51 8.96 25.26
CA GLY A 64 0.10 7.82 24.56
C GLY A 64 -0.78 7.19 23.47
N LEU A 65 -1.84 7.88 23.02
CA LEU A 65 -2.76 7.38 21.98
C LEU A 65 -2.32 7.76 20.56
N VAL A 66 -1.40 8.73 20.44
CA VAL A 66 -0.77 9.12 19.17
C VAL A 66 0.72 8.82 19.26
N TYR A 67 1.24 8.12 18.26
CA TYR A 67 2.65 7.78 18.15
C TYR A 67 3.12 7.94 16.70
N ARG A 68 4.45 7.92 16.51
CA ARG A 68 5.08 7.92 15.19
C ARG A 68 5.85 6.61 15.02
N GLY A 69 5.58 5.90 13.93
CA GLY A 69 6.27 4.67 13.57
C GLY A 69 6.20 4.42 12.07
N GLU A 70 6.85 3.34 11.65
CA GLU A 70 6.73 2.80 10.30
C GLU A 70 5.64 1.73 10.30
N TYR A 71 4.67 1.88 9.41
CA TYR A 71 3.54 0.97 9.25
C TYR A 71 3.11 0.94 7.78
N MET A 72 2.49 -0.15 7.35
CA MET A 72 1.93 -0.27 6.00
C MET A 72 0.75 0.69 5.88
N VAL A 73 0.82 1.63 4.93
CA VAL A 73 -0.27 2.59 4.71
C VAL A 73 -0.82 2.46 3.29
N ASN A 74 -2.11 2.73 3.12
CA ASN A 74 -2.67 2.92 1.80
C ASN A 74 -2.08 4.21 1.20
N TRP A 75 -1.32 4.08 0.12
CA TRP A 75 -0.69 5.22 -0.54
C TRP A 75 -1.33 5.50 -1.89
N SER A 76 -1.68 6.76 -2.15
CA SER A 76 -2.17 7.22 -3.46
C SER A 76 -1.03 7.88 -4.24
N PRO A 77 -0.51 7.26 -5.32
CA PRO A 77 0.54 7.86 -6.14
C PRO A 77 0.11 9.17 -6.81
N ASN A 78 -1.16 9.25 -7.20
CA ASN A 78 -1.74 10.43 -7.84
C ASN A 78 -1.81 11.63 -6.90
N LEU A 79 -2.27 11.41 -5.65
CA LEU A 79 -2.36 12.48 -4.66
C LEU A 79 -0.99 12.77 -4.04
N GLY A 80 -0.13 11.76 -3.92
CA GLY A 80 1.17 11.81 -3.26
C GLY A 80 1.05 11.84 -1.74
N THR A 81 0.08 11.11 -1.18
CA THR A 81 -0.17 11.04 0.26
C THR A 81 -0.71 9.68 0.67
N ALA A 82 -0.56 9.35 1.95
CA ALA A 82 -1.29 8.26 2.58
C ALA A 82 -2.78 8.63 2.71
N VAL A 83 -3.63 7.61 2.66
CA VAL A 83 -5.09 7.67 2.89
C VAL A 83 -5.47 6.66 3.96
N SER A 84 -6.52 6.95 4.72
CA SER A 84 -7.07 6.04 5.73
C SER A 84 -7.85 4.91 5.08
N ASP A 85 -8.06 3.81 5.81
CA ASP A 85 -8.87 2.67 5.31
C ASP A 85 -10.30 3.09 4.94
N LEU A 86 -10.86 4.08 5.64
CA LEU A 86 -12.21 4.61 5.37
C LEU A 86 -12.29 5.44 4.08
N GLU A 87 -11.15 5.85 3.52
CA GLU A 87 -11.07 6.61 2.26
C GLU A 87 -10.75 5.70 1.06
N VAL A 88 -10.64 4.39 1.28
CA VAL A 88 -10.42 3.40 0.22
C VAL A 88 -11.75 2.80 -0.21
N GLU A 89 -12.11 3.01 -1.47
CA GLU A 89 -13.28 2.39 -2.10
C GLU A 89 -12.84 1.16 -2.90
N TYR A 90 -13.51 0.03 -2.67
CA TYR A 90 -13.26 -1.22 -3.38
C TYR A 90 -14.26 -1.39 -4.52
N ALA A 91 -13.74 -1.75 -5.70
CA ALA A 91 -14.52 -2.12 -6.87
C ALA A 91 -14.02 -3.44 -7.43
N GLU A 92 -14.93 -4.26 -7.95
CA GLU A 92 -14.58 -5.49 -8.64
C GLU A 92 -14.08 -5.17 -10.06
N GLU A 93 -12.93 -5.74 -10.42
CA GLU A 93 -12.34 -5.60 -11.75
C GLU A 93 -11.90 -6.95 -12.31
N THR A 94 -12.06 -7.13 -13.63
CA THR A 94 -11.57 -8.33 -14.32
C THR A 94 -10.05 -8.31 -14.40
N GLY A 95 -9.40 -9.17 -13.62
CA GLY A 95 -7.95 -9.34 -13.60
C GLY A 95 -7.45 -10.59 -14.33
N LYS A 96 -6.12 -10.73 -14.42
CA LYS A 96 -5.44 -11.96 -14.82
C LYS A 96 -4.75 -12.58 -13.61
N LEU A 97 -4.84 -13.90 -13.48
CA LEU A 97 -4.07 -14.67 -12.51
C LEU A 97 -2.87 -15.31 -13.20
N TYR A 98 -1.67 -14.92 -12.79
CA TYR A 98 -0.41 -15.38 -13.35
C TYR A 98 0.16 -16.52 -12.51
N TYR A 99 0.87 -17.44 -13.16
CA TYR A 99 1.52 -18.57 -12.51
C TYR A 99 3.03 -18.53 -12.77
N PHE A 100 3.82 -18.50 -11.69
CA PHE A 100 5.28 -18.44 -11.76
C PHE A 100 5.91 -19.65 -11.09
N ARG A 101 7.07 -20.07 -11.59
CA ARG A 101 7.86 -21.16 -11.02
C ARG A 101 8.99 -20.60 -10.18
N TYR A 102 8.93 -20.83 -8.86
CA TYR A 102 10.02 -20.53 -7.94
C TYR A 102 10.88 -21.77 -7.80
N ARG A 103 11.98 -21.82 -8.55
CA ARG A 103 12.90 -22.97 -8.58
C ARG A 103 13.60 -23.12 -7.24
N LEU A 104 13.77 -24.35 -6.76
CA LEU A 104 14.59 -24.62 -5.58
C LEU A 104 16.04 -24.23 -5.85
N GLU A 105 16.68 -23.63 -4.85
CA GLU A 105 18.11 -23.31 -4.90
C GLU A 105 18.93 -24.61 -5.09
N GLY A 106 19.73 -24.67 -6.17
CA GLY A 106 20.50 -25.87 -6.52
C GLY A 106 19.68 -27.04 -7.09
N GLY A 107 18.36 -26.87 -7.29
CA GLY A 107 17.48 -27.89 -7.87
C GLY A 107 17.49 -27.92 -9.40
N GLY A 108 16.91 -28.98 -9.97
CA GLY A 108 16.72 -29.11 -11.41
C GLY A 108 15.59 -28.20 -11.95
N PRO A 109 15.37 -28.16 -13.27
CA PRO A 109 14.31 -27.35 -13.88
C PRO A 109 12.89 -27.68 -13.40
N ASP A 110 12.66 -28.93 -12.99
CA ASP A 110 11.36 -29.45 -12.53
C ASP A 110 11.18 -29.32 -11.00
N ASP A 111 12.22 -28.91 -10.28
CA ASP A 111 12.18 -28.70 -8.83
C ASP A 111 11.75 -27.26 -8.52
N PHE A 112 10.44 -27.01 -8.49
CA PHE A 112 9.90 -25.67 -8.23
C PHE A 112 8.63 -25.68 -7.38
N LEU A 113 8.34 -24.54 -6.76
CA LEU A 113 7.04 -24.22 -6.19
C LEU A 113 6.25 -23.35 -7.18
N PRO A 114 5.06 -23.77 -7.63
CA PRO A 114 4.21 -22.93 -8.48
C PRO A 114 3.50 -21.90 -7.61
N VAL A 115 3.65 -20.61 -7.91
CA VAL A 115 3.00 -19.51 -7.18
C VAL A 115 2.01 -18.80 -8.10
N ALA A 116 0.79 -18.56 -7.60
CA ALA A 116 -0.23 -17.78 -8.28
C ALA A 116 -0.28 -16.34 -7.75
N THR A 117 -0.37 -15.34 -8.63
CA THR A 117 -0.50 -13.92 -8.24
C THR A 117 -1.22 -13.10 -9.30
N THR A 118 -1.99 -12.10 -8.88
CA THR A 118 -2.56 -11.07 -9.76
C THR A 118 -1.64 -9.86 -9.96
N ARG A 119 -0.55 -9.78 -9.18
CA ARG A 119 0.41 -8.65 -9.13
C ARG A 119 1.83 -9.14 -9.44
N PRO A 120 2.14 -9.53 -10.69
CA PRO A 120 3.46 -10.05 -11.06
C PRO A 120 4.59 -9.06 -10.78
N GLU A 121 4.34 -7.75 -10.88
CA GLU A 121 5.33 -6.70 -10.61
C GLU A 121 5.86 -6.74 -9.17
N THR A 122 5.08 -7.27 -8.22
CA THR A 122 5.47 -7.34 -6.80
C THR A 122 6.43 -8.48 -6.48
N ILE A 123 6.61 -9.45 -7.38
CA ILE A 123 7.54 -10.58 -7.22
C ILE A 123 8.96 -10.10 -6.89
N LEU A 124 9.35 -8.96 -7.46
CA LEU A 124 10.66 -8.36 -7.26
C LEU A 124 10.89 -7.95 -5.79
N GLY A 125 9.82 -7.74 -5.01
CA GLY A 125 9.87 -7.43 -3.59
C GLY A 125 9.71 -8.65 -2.67
N ASP A 126 9.62 -9.87 -3.19
CA ASP A 126 9.32 -11.05 -2.39
C ASP A 126 10.41 -11.38 -1.38
N THR A 127 10.00 -11.83 -0.21
CA THR A 127 10.92 -12.18 0.88
C THR A 127 10.73 -13.58 1.41
N ALA A 128 9.64 -14.25 1.05
CA ALA A 128 9.44 -15.68 1.23
C ALA A 128 8.42 -16.22 0.23
N VAL A 129 8.41 -17.55 0.06
CA VAL A 129 7.23 -18.28 -0.44
C VAL A 129 6.61 -18.99 0.76
N CYS A 130 5.31 -18.82 0.96
CA CYS A 130 4.58 -19.42 2.05
C CYS A 130 3.70 -20.55 1.55
N VAL A 131 3.65 -21.63 2.32
CA VAL A 131 2.75 -22.77 2.09
C VAL A 131 1.98 -23.07 3.37
N HIS A 132 0.86 -23.77 3.27
CA HIS A 132 0.15 -24.20 4.47
C HIS A 132 0.97 -25.29 5.19
N PRO A 133 1.11 -25.26 6.54
CA PRO A 133 1.89 -26.23 7.29
C PRO A 133 1.41 -27.67 7.12
N GLU A 134 0.11 -27.87 6.87
CA GLU A 134 -0.51 -29.18 6.62
C GLU A 134 -0.68 -29.54 5.13
N ASP A 135 -0.02 -28.85 4.20
CA ASP A 135 -0.09 -29.22 2.78
C ASP A 135 0.95 -30.31 2.44
N PRO A 136 0.56 -31.59 2.26
CA PRO A 136 1.49 -32.67 2.03
C PRO A 136 2.28 -32.51 0.73
N ARG A 137 1.80 -31.68 -0.22
CA ARG A 137 2.49 -31.41 -1.49
C ARG A 137 3.79 -30.64 -1.27
N TYR A 138 3.82 -29.73 -0.29
CA TYR A 138 4.89 -28.73 -0.14
C TYR A 138 5.60 -28.73 1.23
N GLN A 139 5.11 -29.46 2.24
CA GLN A 139 5.75 -29.58 3.56
C GLN A 139 7.26 -29.85 3.49
N LYS A 140 7.68 -30.74 2.58
CA LYS A 140 9.10 -31.09 2.35
C LYS A 140 10.00 -29.93 1.91
N TYR A 141 9.41 -28.81 1.48
CA TYR A 141 10.14 -27.62 1.04
C TYR A 141 10.28 -26.56 2.12
N VAL A 142 9.55 -26.64 3.24
CA VAL A 142 9.66 -25.68 4.34
C VAL A 142 11.09 -25.67 4.88
N GLY A 143 11.67 -24.48 5.04
CA GLY A 143 13.08 -24.27 5.41
C GLY A 143 14.07 -24.36 4.25
N ARG A 144 13.66 -24.84 3.06
CA ARG A 144 14.46 -24.72 1.84
C ARG A 144 14.40 -23.31 1.28
N ARG A 145 15.23 -23.03 0.27
CA ARG A 145 15.28 -21.75 -0.42
C ARG A 145 14.88 -21.90 -1.88
N VAL A 146 14.25 -20.86 -2.41
CA VAL A 146 13.85 -20.76 -3.82
C VAL A 146 14.43 -19.51 -4.46
N VAL A 147 14.66 -19.57 -5.77
CA VAL A 147 15.13 -18.45 -6.58
C VAL A 147 13.94 -17.58 -6.99
N VAL A 148 14.02 -16.29 -6.68
CA VAL A 148 13.03 -15.29 -7.10
C VAL A 148 13.13 -15.08 -8.61
N PRO A 149 12.03 -15.22 -9.36
CA PRO A 149 12.01 -14.92 -10.79
C PRO A 149 12.51 -13.50 -11.09
N PHE A 150 13.25 -13.34 -12.20
CA PHE A 150 13.71 -12.05 -12.73
C PHE A 150 14.64 -11.20 -11.83
N GLN A 151 15.11 -11.74 -10.70
CA GLN A 151 15.95 -11.04 -9.71
C GLN A 151 17.41 -11.53 -9.69
N GLY A 152 17.96 -11.92 -10.84
CA GLY A 152 19.40 -12.19 -10.99
C GLY A 152 19.96 -13.28 -10.07
N GLY A 153 19.13 -14.23 -9.62
CA GLY A 153 19.54 -15.32 -8.73
C GLY A 153 19.30 -15.09 -7.24
N ARG A 154 18.64 -13.99 -6.84
CA ARG A 154 18.23 -13.77 -5.43
C ARG A 154 17.43 -14.96 -4.93
N THR A 155 17.76 -15.47 -3.74
CA THR A 155 16.99 -16.54 -3.09
C THR A 155 16.22 -16.06 -1.87
N ILE A 156 15.12 -16.72 -1.57
CA ILE A 156 14.23 -16.47 -0.42
C ILE A 156 13.81 -17.79 0.23
N PRO A 157 13.56 -17.82 1.54
CA PRO A 157 13.11 -19.03 2.23
C PRO A 157 11.69 -19.44 1.82
N VAL A 158 11.41 -20.73 1.95
CA VAL A 158 10.05 -21.28 1.99
C VAL A 158 9.63 -21.39 3.46
N ILE A 159 8.54 -20.73 3.83
CA ILE A 159 7.98 -20.72 5.18
C ILE A 159 6.61 -21.41 5.21
N ALA A 160 6.12 -21.69 6.41
CA ALA A 160 4.78 -22.23 6.62
C ALA A 160 3.94 -21.29 7.49
N ASP A 161 2.71 -21.01 7.09
CA ASP A 161 1.75 -20.19 7.84
C ASP A 161 0.32 -20.67 7.51
N GLU A 162 -0.53 -20.77 8.54
CA GLU A 162 -1.92 -21.24 8.41
C GLU A 162 -2.80 -20.26 7.63
N TYR A 163 -2.35 -19.03 7.40
CA TYR A 163 -3.03 -18.07 6.54
C TYR A 163 -3.19 -18.54 5.08
N VAL A 164 -2.29 -19.42 4.61
CA VAL A 164 -2.30 -19.88 3.21
C VAL A 164 -3.42 -20.89 2.98
N ASP A 165 -4.38 -20.55 2.13
CA ASP A 165 -5.38 -21.51 1.67
C ASP A 165 -4.76 -22.54 0.71
N ARG A 166 -4.95 -23.83 1.02
CA ARG A 166 -4.49 -24.98 0.23
C ARG A 166 -5.21 -25.10 -1.11
N GLU A 167 -6.46 -24.64 -1.18
CA GLU A 167 -7.34 -24.78 -2.34
C GLU A 167 -7.24 -23.57 -3.29
N PHE A 168 -6.82 -22.41 -2.78
CA PHE A 168 -6.68 -21.21 -3.61
C PHE A 168 -5.42 -21.26 -4.49
N GLY A 169 -5.62 -21.08 -5.80
CA GLY A 169 -4.55 -21.05 -6.79
C GLY A 169 -3.76 -22.36 -6.81
N THR A 170 -2.54 -22.32 -6.26
CA THR A 170 -1.61 -23.47 -6.23
C THR A 170 -1.35 -24.02 -4.82
N GLY A 171 -1.86 -23.36 -3.77
CA GLY A 171 -1.47 -23.60 -2.37
C GLY A 171 -0.09 -23.04 -1.98
N CYS A 172 0.58 -22.30 -2.87
CA CYS A 172 1.80 -21.54 -2.55
C CYS A 172 1.56 -20.05 -2.79
N LEU A 173 1.82 -19.24 -1.77
CA LEU A 173 1.66 -17.80 -1.77
C LEU A 173 3.04 -17.11 -1.78
N LYS A 174 3.26 -16.14 -2.67
CA LYS A 174 4.42 -15.24 -2.54
C LYS A 174 4.17 -14.25 -1.41
N ILE A 175 5.18 -14.00 -0.58
CA ILE A 175 5.11 -13.04 0.53
C ILE A 175 5.93 -11.81 0.17
N THR A 176 5.23 -10.68 -0.03
CA THR A 176 5.80 -9.38 -0.38
C THR A 176 5.45 -8.32 0.67
N PRO A 177 6.10 -8.31 1.87
CA PRO A 177 5.70 -7.47 3.00
C PRO A 177 5.70 -5.97 2.73
N GLY A 178 6.39 -5.51 1.69
CA GLY A 178 6.42 -4.09 1.31
C GLY A 178 5.23 -3.61 0.49
N HIS A 179 4.31 -4.50 0.06
CA HIS A 179 3.29 -4.18 -0.95
C HIS A 179 1.89 -4.75 -0.68
N ASP A 180 1.69 -5.54 0.37
CA ASP A 180 0.39 -6.10 0.75
C ASP A 180 0.26 -6.18 2.29
N PRO A 181 -0.88 -5.80 2.88
CA PRO A 181 -1.06 -5.79 4.33
C PRO A 181 -1.04 -7.19 4.97
N ASN A 182 -1.54 -8.22 4.30
CA ASN A 182 -1.51 -9.58 4.84
C ASN A 182 -0.09 -10.14 4.79
N ASP A 183 0.61 -9.92 3.67
CA ASP A 183 2.03 -10.27 3.55
C ASP A 183 2.88 -9.52 4.57
N TYR A 184 2.53 -8.27 4.91
CA TYR A 184 3.20 -7.48 5.94
C TYR A 184 3.06 -8.13 7.33
N GLU A 185 1.85 -8.56 7.71
CA GLU A 185 1.62 -9.23 8.98
C GLU A 185 2.27 -10.62 9.05
N ILE A 186 2.23 -11.41 7.96
CA ILE A 186 3.00 -12.67 7.85
C ILE A 186 4.50 -12.36 7.99
N GLY A 187 4.99 -11.35 7.28
CA GLY A 187 6.38 -10.91 7.36
C GLY A 187 6.80 -10.58 8.79
N LYS A 188 5.97 -9.90 9.56
CA LYS A 188 6.24 -9.61 10.97
C LYS A 188 6.25 -10.87 11.84
N ARG A 189 5.30 -11.80 11.66
CA ARG A 189 5.25 -13.06 12.42
C ARG A 189 6.51 -13.91 12.21
N HIS A 190 7.05 -13.92 10.98
CA HIS A 190 8.19 -14.74 10.59
C HIS A 190 9.54 -13.98 10.56
N GLY A 191 9.55 -12.70 10.95
CA GLY A 191 10.78 -11.88 10.96
C GLY A 191 11.37 -11.63 9.56
N LEU A 192 10.53 -11.56 8.52
CA LEU A 192 10.96 -11.30 7.15
C LEU A 192 11.30 -9.82 6.94
N PRO A 193 12.29 -9.52 6.07
CA PRO A 193 12.59 -8.13 5.72
C PRO A 193 11.44 -7.48 4.94
N VAL A 194 11.28 -6.16 5.09
CA VAL A 194 10.30 -5.38 4.32
C VAL A 194 11.01 -4.71 3.14
N ILE A 195 10.76 -5.18 1.92
CA ILE A 195 11.35 -4.64 0.69
C ILE A 195 10.31 -3.83 -0.09
N SER A 196 10.39 -2.50 -0.01
CA SER A 196 9.64 -1.62 -0.91
C SER A 196 10.37 -1.42 -2.24
N ILE A 197 9.76 -1.87 -3.34
CA ILE A 197 10.28 -1.78 -4.72
C ILE A 197 9.66 -0.61 -5.50
N MET A 198 8.77 0.18 -4.89
CA MET A 198 8.07 1.27 -5.56
C MET A 198 8.52 2.62 -5.02
N ASN A 199 8.65 3.59 -5.91
CA ASN A 199 8.73 5.00 -5.59
C ASN A 199 7.35 5.57 -5.24
N ARG A 200 7.33 6.77 -4.68
CA ARG A 200 6.08 7.46 -4.27
C ARG A 200 5.16 7.81 -5.43
N ASP A 201 5.66 7.85 -6.66
CA ASP A 201 4.88 8.09 -7.88
C ASP A 201 4.35 6.81 -8.52
N GLY A 202 4.64 5.64 -7.94
CA GLY A 202 4.19 4.34 -8.46
C GLY A 202 5.13 3.72 -9.49
N THR A 203 6.27 4.36 -9.80
CA THR A 203 7.34 3.74 -10.60
C THR A 203 8.16 2.77 -9.76
N LEU A 204 8.85 1.82 -10.41
CA LEU A 204 9.74 0.87 -9.75
C LEU A 204 11.11 1.51 -9.46
N ASN A 205 11.69 1.21 -8.28
CA ASN A 205 12.99 1.69 -7.86
C ASN A 205 14.11 0.66 -8.11
N ASP A 206 15.35 0.99 -7.74
CA ASP A 206 16.53 0.15 -8.00
C ASP A 206 16.45 -1.26 -7.39
N LYS A 207 15.64 -1.46 -6.34
CA LYS A 207 15.44 -2.79 -5.72
C LYS A 207 14.64 -3.74 -6.62
N ALA A 208 13.94 -3.21 -7.62
CA ALA A 208 13.28 -4.00 -8.66
C ALA A 208 14.29 -4.61 -9.66
N GLY A 209 15.55 -4.18 -9.62
CA GLY A 209 16.60 -4.60 -10.54
C GLY A 209 16.68 -3.73 -11.79
N PRO A 210 17.81 -3.79 -12.52
CA PRO A 210 18.12 -2.85 -13.60
C PRO A 210 17.16 -2.96 -14.81
N THR A 211 16.52 -4.11 -14.98
CA THR A 211 15.55 -4.33 -16.07
C THR A 211 14.23 -3.58 -15.84
N PHE A 212 13.84 -3.36 -14.59
CA PHE A 212 12.52 -2.83 -14.24
C PHE A 212 12.57 -1.44 -13.61
N ALA A 213 13.72 -1.02 -13.07
CA ALA A 213 13.89 0.28 -12.46
C ALA A 213 13.48 1.40 -13.43
N GLY A 214 12.62 2.32 -12.96
CA GLY A 214 12.09 3.45 -13.72
C GLY A 214 10.77 3.18 -14.46
N LEU A 215 10.34 1.93 -14.63
CA LEU A 215 9.05 1.61 -15.26
C LEU A 215 7.87 1.92 -14.33
N ASP A 216 6.71 2.27 -14.90
CA ASP A 216 5.47 2.29 -14.13
C ASP A 216 5.07 0.86 -13.72
N ARG A 217 4.46 0.72 -12.53
CA ARG A 217 4.04 -0.58 -11.98
C ARG A 217 3.14 -1.40 -12.91
N PHE A 218 2.35 -0.76 -13.78
CA PHE A 218 1.48 -1.46 -14.72
C PHE A 218 2.21 -1.85 -16.00
N GLU A 219 3.15 -1.04 -16.47
CA GLU A 219 4.03 -1.38 -17.60
C GLU A 219 4.95 -2.55 -17.25
N ALA A 220 5.41 -2.62 -16.00
CA ALA A 220 6.21 -3.75 -15.51
C ALA A 220 5.47 -5.10 -15.48
N ARG A 221 4.13 -5.11 -15.71
CA ARG A 221 3.34 -6.35 -15.80
C ARG A 221 3.35 -6.99 -17.19
N THR A 222 3.77 -6.26 -18.22
CA THR A 222 3.74 -6.66 -19.63
C THR A 222 5.13 -7.01 -20.13
#